data_AF-E3Q5D5-F1
#
_entry.id   AF-E3Q5D5-F1
#
_cell.length_a   1.000
_cell.length_b   1.000
_cell.length_c   1.000
_cell.angle_alpha   90.00
_cell.angle_beta   90.00
_cell.angle_gamma   90.00
#
_symmetry.space_group_name_H-M   'P 1'
#
loop_
_entity.id
_entity.type
_entity.pdbx_description
1 polymer ?
#
loop_
_entity_poly.entity_id
_entity_poly.type
_entity_poly.pdbx_seq_one_letter_code
_entity_poly.pdbx_strand_id
1 'polypeptide(L)'
;MSRPTPRKRVHARHSSASGHGPRPVQSDYESDAAHYIDSHPVPAPNPALLNRTNTDLNLSVLRRYLPSINSTLSIAANAVVYTFNPSLPGWDKTGIEGTYFLCMQDPASAAVPAVPRACIFVLNRRGLENVILDLADVADFEVVDEIYIFRLRGAGGDEDEGSHNKVMGIWIHADKDDTRVMNAALIAETLKHVRAAGGDQNDPDGAAPTPQEELGPAMQAIGRRLSLSDLFGAQDGTKG
;
A
#
# COMPACT_ATOMS: atom_id res chain seq x y z
N MET A 1 -20.20 -22.14 58.75
CA MET A 1 -21.25 -22.07 57.71
C MET A 1 -20.81 -22.93 56.54
N SER A 2 -21.27 -24.19 56.51
CA SER A 2 -20.93 -25.17 55.45
C SER A 2 -22.08 -26.17 55.41
N ARG A 3 -22.94 -26.11 54.40
CA ARG A 3 -24.05 -27.05 54.24
C ARG A 3 -23.66 -28.13 53.23
N PRO A 4 -23.77 -29.43 53.60
CA PRO A 4 -23.52 -30.55 52.71
C PRO A 4 -24.75 -30.78 51.79
N THR A 5 -24.51 -31.06 50.51
CA THR A 5 -25.56 -31.47 49.57
C THR A 5 -25.65 -33.01 49.49
N PRO A 6 -26.85 -33.62 49.61
CA PRO A 6 -27.03 -35.06 49.63
C PRO A 6 -27.30 -35.69 48.24
N ARG A 7 -27.08 -37.02 48.21
CA ARG A 7 -26.98 -37.94 47.07
C ARG A 7 -28.24 -38.11 46.19
N LYS A 8 -27.94 -38.45 44.92
CA LYS A 8 -28.74 -39.13 43.87
C LYS A 8 -29.95 -39.94 44.36
N ARG A 9 -31.12 -39.67 43.77
CA ARG A 9 -32.18 -40.66 43.54
C ARG A 9 -32.38 -40.85 42.03
N VAL A 10 -32.27 -42.11 41.61
CA VAL A 10 -32.61 -42.62 40.28
C VAL A 10 -34.12 -42.52 40.12
N HIS A 11 -34.60 -41.77 39.14
CA HIS A 11 -36.01 -41.76 38.77
C HIS A 11 -36.25 -42.72 37.61
N ALA A 12 -37.21 -43.61 37.88
CA ALA A 12 -37.65 -44.71 37.08
C ALA A 12 -38.18 -44.28 35.72
N ARG A 13 -38.04 -45.19 34.76
CA ARG A 13 -38.71 -45.16 33.47
C ARG A 13 -40.21 -45.15 33.69
N HIS A 14 -40.88 -44.10 33.18
CA HIS A 14 -42.32 -44.10 32.96
C HIS A 14 -42.54 -43.80 31.48
N SER A 15 -42.91 -44.86 30.77
CA SER A 15 -43.46 -44.84 29.44
C SER A 15 -44.91 -44.37 29.51
N SER A 16 -45.24 -43.26 28.86
CA SER A 16 -46.55 -43.05 28.27
C SER A 16 -46.50 -41.93 27.23
N ALA A 17 -47.04 -42.27 26.07
CA ALA A 17 -47.14 -41.47 24.88
C ALA A 17 -48.06 -40.24 25.06
N SER A 18 -48.04 -39.41 24.02
CA SER A 18 -48.99 -38.36 23.64
C SER A 18 -48.81 -36.98 24.30
N GLY A 19 -48.24 -36.06 23.51
CA GLY A 19 -48.15 -34.64 23.78
C GLY A 19 -47.51 -33.93 22.59
N HIS A 20 -48.33 -33.54 21.61
CA HIS A 20 -47.94 -32.73 20.46
C HIS A 20 -47.50 -31.34 20.94
N GLY A 21 -46.21 -31.16 21.16
CA GLY A 21 -45.54 -29.86 21.15
C GLY A 21 -44.49 -29.88 20.04
N PRO A 22 -44.27 -28.80 19.27
CA PRO A 22 -43.24 -28.78 18.25
C PRO A 22 -41.91 -29.01 18.93
N ARG A 23 -41.34 -30.21 18.75
CA ARG A 23 -39.93 -30.43 19.03
C ARG A 23 -39.18 -29.44 18.14
N PRO A 24 -38.23 -28.63 18.67
CA PRO A 24 -37.34 -27.90 17.78
C PRO A 24 -36.71 -28.95 16.87
N VAL A 25 -37.01 -28.86 15.57
CA VAL A 25 -36.39 -29.69 14.55
C VAL A 25 -34.93 -29.27 14.57
N GLN A 26 -34.12 -29.97 15.34
CA GLN A 26 -32.68 -29.86 15.24
C GLN A 26 -32.35 -30.48 13.89
N SER A 27 -32.28 -29.64 12.86
CA SER A 27 -31.62 -30.02 11.61
C SER A 27 -30.20 -30.43 11.99
N ASP A 28 -29.92 -31.71 11.91
CA ASP A 28 -28.60 -32.26 12.09
C ASP A 28 -27.78 -31.89 10.86
N TYR A 29 -27.23 -30.67 10.89
CA TYR A 29 -26.35 -30.12 9.87
C TYR A 29 -25.27 -31.12 9.41
N GLU A 30 -24.83 -32.02 10.29
CA GLU A 30 -23.88 -33.08 9.94
C GLU A 30 -24.44 -34.13 8.97
N SER A 31 -25.70 -34.55 9.12
CA SER A 31 -26.34 -35.52 8.22
C SER A 31 -26.64 -34.91 6.86
N ASP A 32 -27.13 -33.66 6.85
CA ASP A 32 -27.40 -32.93 5.61
C ASP A 32 -26.10 -32.63 4.85
N ALA A 33 -25.01 -32.30 5.54
CA ALA A 33 -23.71 -32.06 4.92
C ALA A 33 -23.14 -33.33 4.27
N ALA A 34 -23.25 -34.48 4.95
CA ALA A 34 -22.80 -35.77 4.41
C ALA A 34 -23.60 -36.17 3.16
N HIS A 35 -24.93 -36.06 3.21
CA HIS A 35 -25.79 -36.32 2.06
C HIS A 35 -25.58 -35.31 0.91
N TYR A 36 -25.29 -34.05 1.22
CA TYR A 36 -24.98 -33.05 0.22
C TYR A 36 -23.68 -33.36 -0.51
N ILE A 37 -22.61 -33.74 0.21
CA ILE A 37 -21.31 -34.11 -0.40
C ILE A 37 -21.43 -35.41 -1.21
N ASP A 38 -22.25 -36.37 -0.77
CA ASP A 38 -22.47 -37.62 -1.48
C ASP A 38 -23.28 -37.42 -2.77
N SER A 39 -24.27 -36.52 -2.74
CA SER A 39 -25.11 -36.18 -3.91
C SER A 39 -24.48 -35.14 -4.85
N HIS A 40 -23.51 -34.36 -4.36
CA HIS A 40 -22.78 -33.35 -5.13
C HIS A 40 -21.28 -33.68 -5.08
N PRO A 41 -20.76 -34.45 -6.06
CA PRO A 41 -19.34 -34.72 -6.16
C PRO A 41 -18.57 -33.39 -6.10
N VAL A 42 -17.64 -33.29 -5.15
CA VAL A 42 -16.79 -32.10 -5.03
C VAL A 42 -16.12 -31.89 -6.39
N PRO A 43 -16.32 -30.73 -7.04
CA PRO A 43 -15.68 -30.46 -8.32
C PRO A 43 -14.18 -30.69 -8.16
N ALA A 44 -13.59 -31.43 -9.10
CA ALA A 44 -12.14 -31.62 -9.09
C ALA A 44 -11.46 -30.25 -8.96
N PRO A 45 -10.49 -30.10 -8.04
CA PRO A 45 -9.84 -28.82 -7.84
C PRO A 45 -9.29 -28.35 -9.18
N ASN A 46 -9.58 -27.10 -9.55
CA ASN A 46 -9.18 -26.57 -10.85
C ASN A 46 -7.66 -26.79 -11.01
N PRO A 47 -7.21 -27.59 -11.99
CA PRO A 47 -5.79 -27.90 -12.14
C PRO A 47 -4.96 -26.64 -12.39
N ALA A 48 -5.57 -25.57 -12.90
CA ALA A 48 -4.94 -24.27 -13.08
C ALA A 48 -4.60 -23.54 -11.76
N LEU A 49 -5.11 -24.01 -10.60
CA LEU A 49 -4.78 -23.49 -9.27
C LEU A 49 -3.70 -24.31 -8.55
N LEU A 50 -3.47 -25.56 -8.95
CA LEU A 50 -2.52 -26.46 -8.28
C LEU A 50 -1.06 -26.00 -8.39
N ASN A 51 -0.73 -25.21 -9.42
CA ASN A 51 0.64 -24.77 -9.72
C ASN A 51 0.85 -23.26 -9.59
N ARG A 52 -0.12 -22.49 -9.07
CA ARG A 52 0.05 -21.04 -8.94
C ARG A 52 0.88 -20.69 -7.72
N THR A 53 1.88 -19.85 -7.93
CA THR A 53 2.66 -19.25 -6.84
C THR A 53 1.89 -18.08 -6.21
N ASN A 54 2.27 -17.68 -5.00
CA ASN A 54 1.70 -16.47 -4.38
C ASN A 54 1.91 -15.23 -5.27
N THR A 55 3.05 -15.15 -5.95
CA THR A 55 3.35 -14.11 -6.94
C THR A 55 2.36 -14.10 -8.09
N ASP A 56 2.01 -15.28 -8.64
CA ASP A 56 1.02 -15.38 -9.72
C ASP A 56 -0.37 -14.94 -9.26
N LEU A 57 -0.73 -15.27 -8.02
CA LEU A 57 -2.00 -14.84 -7.43
C LEU A 57 -2.03 -13.33 -7.23
N ASN A 58 -0.98 -12.75 -6.64
CA ASN A 58 -0.87 -11.29 -6.44
C ASN A 58 -0.94 -10.56 -7.78
N LEU A 59 -0.19 -11.02 -8.77
CA LEU A 59 -0.20 -10.45 -10.12
C LEU A 59 -1.60 -10.54 -10.75
N SER A 60 -2.31 -11.65 -10.55
CA SER A 60 -3.68 -11.81 -11.04
C SER A 60 -4.68 -10.85 -10.39
N VAL A 61 -4.42 -10.41 -9.14
CA VAL A 61 -5.24 -9.39 -8.46
C VAL A 61 -4.91 -8.02 -9.01
N LEU A 62 -3.63 -7.66 -9.11
CA LEU A 62 -3.19 -6.36 -9.63
C LEU A 62 -3.69 -6.12 -11.07
N ARG A 63 -3.62 -7.14 -11.93
CA ARG A 63 -4.09 -7.08 -13.32
C ARG A 63 -5.59 -6.85 -13.49
N ARG A 64 -6.41 -7.06 -12.45
CA ARG A 64 -7.85 -6.71 -12.48
C ARG A 64 -8.06 -5.20 -12.48
N TYR A 65 -7.14 -4.46 -11.86
CA TYR A 65 -7.19 -3.00 -11.79
C TYR A 65 -6.36 -2.37 -12.91
N LEU A 66 -5.18 -2.93 -13.18
CA LEU A 66 -4.26 -2.39 -14.18
C LEU A 66 -3.67 -3.54 -15.02
N PRO A 67 -4.31 -3.89 -16.15
CA PRO A 67 -3.92 -5.05 -16.96
C PRO A 67 -2.48 -4.99 -17.51
N SER A 68 -1.92 -3.79 -17.66
CA SER A 68 -0.55 -3.60 -18.15
C SER A 68 0.52 -4.05 -17.17
N ILE A 69 0.20 -4.32 -15.90
CA ILE A 69 1.19 -4.81 -14.94
C ILE A 69 1.67 -6.20 -15.38
N ASN A 70 2.97 -6.34 -15.59
CA ASN A 70 3.57 -7.60 -16.05
C ASN A 70 4.40 -8.32 -14.99
N SER A 71 4.97 -7.58 -14.04
CA SER A 71 5.81 -8.13 -12.99
C SER A 71 5.81 -7.25 -11.75
N THR A 72 6.13 -7.84 -10.61
CA THR A 72 6.28 -7.16 -9.31
C THR A 72 7.75 -7.18 -8.93
N LEU A 73 8.34 -6.00 -8.72
CA LEU A 73 9.73 -5.83 -8.29
C LEU A 73 9.89 -5.97 -6.78
N SER A 74 8.91 -5.46 -6.02
CA SER A 74 8.94 -5.51 -4.56
C SER A 74 7.53 -5.50 -3.96
N ILE A 75 7.41 -6.09 -2.78
CA ILE A 75 6.16 -6.20 -2.02
C ILE A 75 6.45 -5.81 -0.57
N ALA A 76 5.54 -5.05 0.04
CA ALA A 76 5.53 -4.83 1.49
C ALA A 76 4.12 -5.10 2.06
N ALA A 77 4.07 -5.78 3.20
CA ALA A 77 2.83 -6.28 3.77
C ALA A 77 1.86 -5.18 4.21
N ASN A 78 2.37 -4.02 4.62
CA ASN A 78 1.55 -2.88 5.00
C ASN A 78 2.22 -1.56 4.62
N ALA A 79 1.43 -0.68 4.02
CA ALA A 79 1.78 0.69 3.69
C ALA A 79 0.62 1.61 4.02
N VAL A 80 0.96 2.84 4.43
CA VAL A 80 0.02 3.91 4.76
C VAL A 80 0.30 5.09 3.85
N VAL A 81 -0.76 5.61 3.21
CA VAL A 81 -0.64 6.75 2.31
C VAL A 81 -1.00 8.05 3.03
N TYR A 82 -0.19 9.07 2.78
CA TYR A 82 -0.35 10.43 3.28
C TYR A 82 -0.37 11.40 2.11
N THR A 83 -1.05 12.52 2.30
CA THR A 83 -1.03 13.67 1.40
C THR A 83 -0.58 14.89 2.16
N PHE A 84 0.09 15.80 1.47
CA PHE A 84 0.46 17.08 2.03
C PHE A 84 -0.39 18.17 1.38
N ASN A 85 -1.05 18.98 2.22
CA ASN A 85 -1.77 20.16 1.81
C ASN A 85 -0.98 21.40 2.25
N PRO A 86 -0.52 22.28 1.34
CA PRO A 86 0.24 23.46 1.73
C PRO A 86 -0.55 24.45 2.60
N SER A 87 -1.89 24.38 2.57
CA SER A 87 -2.77 25.22 3.39
C SER A 87 -2.91 24.72 4.83
N LEU A 88 -2.50 23.49 5.14
CA LEU A 88 -2.62 22.89 6.47
C LEU A 88 -1.23 22.54 7.03
N PRO A 89 -1.00 22.71 8.34
CA PRO A 89 0.25 22.30 8.95
C PRO A 89 0.30 20.76 9.06
N GLY A 90 1.25 20.14 8.36
CA GLY A 90 1.59 18.73 8.52
C GLY A 90 1.04 17.80 7.45
N TRP A 91 1.07 16.50 7.75
CA TRP A 91 0.66 15.44 6.84
C TRP A 91 -0.74 14.93 7.16
N ASP A 92 -1.58 14.82 6.14
CA ASP A 92 -2.91 14.26 6.25
C ASP A 92 -2.90 12.77 5.89
N LYS A 93 -3.41 11.92 6.78
CA LYS A 93 -3.59 10.49 6.50
C LYS A 93 -4.83 10.31 5.62
N THR A 94 -4.67 9.71 4.44
CA THR A 94 -5.76 9.57 3.45
C THR A 94 -6.78 8.49 3.82
N GLY A 95 -6.50 7.67 4.83
CA GLY A 95 -7.29 6.49 5.16
C GLY A 95 -6.96 5.25 4.31
N ILE A 96 -6.10 5.40 3.30
CA ILE A 96 -5.65 4.31 2.43
C ILE A 96 -4.49 3.58 3.11
N GLU A 97 -4.70 2.30 3.40
CA GLU A 97 -3.74 1.47 4.10
C GLU A 97 -3.88 0.02 3.62
N GLY A 98 -2.78 -0.65 3.31
CA GLY A 98 -2.79 -2.04 2.89
C GLY A 98 -1.52 -2.48 2.20
N THR A 99 -1.59 -3.48 1.32
CA THR A 99 -0.40 -4.09 0.73
C THR A 99 0.18 -3.20 -0.36
N TYR A 100 1.49 -2.97 -0.30
CA TYR A 100 2.25 -2.19 -1.27
C TYR A 100 2.93 -3.10 -2.30
N PHE A 101 2.94 -2.64 -3.55
CA PHE A 101 3.63 -3.28 -4.66
C PHE A 101 4.37 -2.23 -5.48
N LEU A 102 5.63 -2.50 -5.81
CA LEU A 102 6.34 -1.84 -6.89
C LEU A 102 6.27 -2.74 -8.13
N CYS A 103 5.74 -2.24 -9.24
CA CYS A 103 5.40 -3.05 -10.41
C CYS A 103 6.00 -2.47 -11.69
N MET A 104 6.43 -3.35 -12.59
CA MET A 104 6.70 -3.00 -13.98
C MET A 104 5.43 -3.20 -14.81
N GLN A 105 5.31 -2.39 -15.84
CA GLN A 105 4.19 -2.41 -16.77
C GLN A 105 4.69 -2.61 -18.20
N ASP A 106 3.80 -3.13 -19.04
CA ASP A 106 4.02 -3.18 -20.48
C ASP A 106 4.16 -1.75 -21.03
N PRO A 107 5.06 -1.54 -22.01
CA PRO A 107 5.25 -0.23 -22.64
C PRO A 107 3.92 0.32 -23.20
N ALA A 108 3.69 1.63 -23.09
CA ALA A 108 2.45 2.26 -23.56
C ALA A 108 2.25 2.21 -25.08
N SER A 109 3.33 2.08 -25.85
CA SER A 109 3.29 2.05 -27.31
C SER A 109 4.24 0.99 -27.85
N ALA A 110 3.85 0.34 -28.94
CA ALA A 110 4.74 -0.50 -29.74
C ALA A 110 5.78 0.32 -30.54
N ALA A 111 5.77 1.65 -30.39
CA ALA A 111 6.78 2.52 -30.97
C ALA A 111 8.18 2.20 -30.42
N VAL A 112 9.19 2.34 -31.29
CA VAL A 112 10.60 2.11 -30.98
C VAL A 112 11.27 3.47 -30.78
N PRO A 113 11.95 3.71 -29.64
CA PRO A 113 12.18 2.80 -28.52
C PRO A 113 10.95 2.69 -27.59
N ALA A 114 10.72 1.48 -27.06
CA ALA A 114 9.66 1.23 -26.10
C ALA A 114 10.01 1.87 -24.76
N VAL A 115 9.13 2.75 -24.24
CA VAL A 115 9.34 3.43 -22.96
C VAL A 115 8.96 2.48 -21.82
N PRO A 116 9.89 2.02 -20.97
CA PRO A 116 9.57 1.27 -19.75
C PRO A 116 8.61 2.07 -18.88
N ARG A 117 7.59 1.37 -18.38
CA ARG A 117 6.60 1.92 -17.46
C ARG A 117 6.65 1.15 -16.16
N ALA A 118 6.43 1.86 -15.07
CA ALA A 118 6.40 1.28 -13.76
C ALA A 118 5.44 2.08 -12.89
N CYS A 119 4.83 1.40 -11.92
CA CYS A 119 3.92 2.04 -10.99
C CYS A 119 4.10 1.49 -9.59
N ILE A 120 3.72 2.30 -8.62
CA ILE A 120 3.49 1.88 -7.24
C ILE A 120 2.00 1.64 -7.07
N PHE A 121 1.63 0.49 -6.53
CA PHE A 121 0.25 0.11 -6.26
C PHE A 121 0.08 -0.14 -4.75
N VAL A 122 -0.86 0.55 -4.11
CA VAL A 122 -1.30 0.24 -2.74
C VAL A 122 -2.72 -0.30 -2.79
N LEU A 123 -2.86 -1.59 -2.49
CA LEU A 123 -4.15 -2.27 -2.41
C LEU A 123 -4.75 -2.02 -1.03
N ASN A 124 -5.84 -1.26 -0.98
CA ASN A 124 -6.44 -0.82 0.26
C ASN A 124 -7.21 -1.97 0.94
N ARG A 125 -6.92 -2.21 2.22
CA ARG A 125 -7.64 -3.19 3.05
C ARG A 125 -8.73 -2.56 3.91
N ARG A 126 -8.77 -1.23 3.99
CA ARG A 126 -9.72 -0.45 4.81
C ARG A 126 -10.90 0.11 4.02
N GLY A 127 -10.81 0.06 2.69
CA GLY A 127 -11.81 0.58 1.77
C GLY A 127 -11.61 0.03 0.36
N LEU A 128 -12.43 0.50 -0.58
CA LEU A 128 -12.38 0.06 -1.98
C LEU A 128 -11.46 0.93 -2.85
N GLU A 129 -11.02 2.08 -2.31
CA GLU A 129 -10.18 3.04 -3.01
C GLU A 129 -8.72 2.63 -2.92
N ASN A 130 -8.15 2.21 -4.05
CA ASN A 130 -6.74 1.86 -4.19
C ASN A 130 -5.93 3.06 -4.70
N VAL A 131 -4.63 3.06 -4.43
CA VAL A 131 -3.69 4.05 -5.00
C VAL A 131 -2.85 3.38 -6.07
N ILE A 132 -2.80 4.02 -7.24
CA ILE A 132 -1.90 3.68 -8.34
C ILE A 132 -1.13 4.95 -8.68
N LEU A 133 0.18 4.92 -8.45
CA LEU A 133 1.10 6.01 -8.79
C LEU A 133 1.93 5.57 -9.99
N ASP A 134 1.72 6.18 -11.16
CA ASP A 134 2.62 5.99 -12.31
C ASP A 134 3.93 6.72 -12.02
N LEU A 135 5.06 6.01 -12.13
CA LEU A 135 6.38 6.59 -11.89
C LEU A 135 6.78 7.60 -12.97
N ALA A 136 6.09 7.61 -14.12
CA ALA A 136 6.25 8.65 -15.13
C ALA A 136 5.74 10.03 -14.64
N ASP A 137 4.80 10.06 -13.69
CA ASP A 137 4.25 11.30 -13.14
C ASP A 137 5.06 11.85 -11.96
N VAL A 138 6.10 11.12 -11.52
CA VAL A 138 6.93 11.51 -10.37
C VAL A 138 8.03 12.48 -10.80
N ALA A 139 7.89 13.74 -10.41
CA ALA A 139 8.89 14.79 -10.57
C ALA A 139 10.11 14.57 -9.67
N ASP A 140 9.89 14.23 -8.40
CA ASP A 140 10.98 13.91 -7.47
C ASP A 140 10.58 12.85 -6.44
N PHE A 141 11.60 12.16 -5.93
CA PHE A 141 11.48 11.13 -4.91
C PHE A 141 12.58 11.30 -3.85
N GLU A 142 12.17 11.40 -2.59
CA GLU A 142 13.07 11.47 -1.45
C GLU A 142 12.58 10.59 -0.30
N VAL A 143 13.48 10.24 0.62
CA VAL A 143 13.17 9.49 1.83
C VAL A 143 13.53 10.36 3.03
N VAL A 144 12.54 10.64 3.88
CA VAL A 144 12.70 11.44 5.10
C VAL A 144 11.99 10.72 6.23
N ASP A 145 12.69 10.50 7.35
CA ASP A 145 12.15 9.83 8.54
C ASP A 145 11.36 8.54 8.23
N GLU A 146 11.92 7.70 7.36
CA GLU A 146 11.33 6.43 6.88
C GLU A 146 10.09 6.56 5.98
N ILE A 147 9.69 7.77 5.60
CA ILE A 147 8.60 8.05 4.68
C ILE A 147 9.15 8.27 3.28
N TYR A 148 8.53 7.61 2.30
CA TYR A 148 8.76 7.83 0.89
C TYR A 148 7.94 9.02 0.42
N ILE A 149 8.60 10.10 0.03
CA ILE A 149 7.96 11.34 -0.39
C ILE A 149 8.09 11.46 -1.90
N PHE A 150 6.94 11.57 -2.57
CA PHE A 150 6.82 11.72 -4.01
C PHE A 150 6.25 13.09 -4.32
N ARG A 151 6.97 13.86 -5.14
CA ARG A 151 6.45 15.09 -5.75
C ARG A 151 5.94 14.74 -7.14
N LEU A 152 4.66 14.97 -7.39
CA LEU A 152 4.03 14.66 -8.67
C LEU A 152 4.09 15.86 -9.60
N ARG A 153 4.36 15.62 -10.88
CA ARG A 153 4.13 16.59 -11.95
C ARG A 153 2.63 16.88 -11.96
N GLY A 154 2.24 18.16 -11.98
CA GLY A 154 0.83 18.55 -12.00
C GLY A 154 0.09 17.79 -13.10
N ALA A 155 -1.00 17.12 -12.75
CA ALA A 155 -1.84 16.44 -13.71
C ALA A 155 -2.49 17.52 -14.61
N GLY A 156 -1.93 17.70 -15.81
CA GLY A 156 -2.54 18.54 -16.83
C GLY A 156 -3.87 17.95 -17.22
N GLY A 157 -4.97 18.54 -16.74
CA GLY A 157 -6.31 18.06 -17.06
C GLY A 157 -7.46 18.89 -16.51
N ASP A 158 -7.32 19.49 -15.33
CA ASP A 158 -8.41 20.28 -14.75
C ASP A 158 -7.97 21.72 -14.54
N GLU A 159 -8.59 22.61 -15.32
CA GLU A 159 -8.55 24.07 -15.20
C GLU A 159 -9.24 24.54 -13.91
N ASP A 160 -8.77 24.04 -12.76
CA ASP A 160 -9.13 24.58 -11.46
C ASP A 160 -7.89 25.18 -10.81
N GLU A 161 -8.08 26.36 -10.23
CA GLU A 161 -7.08 27.38 -9.88
C GLU A 161 -6.24 26.96 -8.64
N GLY A 162 -5.57 25.81 -8.73
CA GLY A 162 -4.90 25.16 -7.62
C GLY A 162 -4.03 23.94 -7.98
N SER A 163 -3.55 23.83 -9.23
CA SER A 163 -2.58 22.81 -9.67
C SER A 163 -1.19 23.00 -9.03
N HIS A 164 -1.16 23.02 -7.70
CA HIS A 164 0.06 22.91 -6.91
C HIS A 164 0.60 21.49 -7.06
N ASN A 165 1.92 21.38 -7.25
CA ASN A 165 2.71 20.16 -7.13
C ASN A 165 2.15 19.28 -6.01
N LYS A 166 1.43 18.21 -6.36
CA LYS A 166 0.83 17.32 -5.38
C LYS A 166 1.95 16.50 -4.74
N VAL A 167 2.03 16.53 -3.42
CA VAL A 167 3.02 15.76 -2.66
C VAL A 167 2.30 14.61 -1.97
N MET A 168 2.81 13.39 -2.19
CA MET A 168 2.30 12.16 -1.60
C MET A 168 3.38 11.50 -0.75
N GLY A 169 3.01 11.08 0.45
CA GLY A 169 3.85 10.30 1.35
C GLY A 169 3.39 8.84 1.38
N ILE A 170 4.32 7.89 1.34
CA ILE A 170 4.03 6.48 1.60
C ILE A 170 4.97 6.01 2.70
N TRP A 171 4.41 5.55 3.80
CA TRP A 171 5.17 4.87 4.84
C TRP A 171 4.90 3.38 4.75
N ILE A 172 5.96 2.56 4.72
CA ILE A 172 5.82 1.10 4.75
C ILE A 172 6.23 0.56 6.11
N HIS A 173 5.47 -0.42 6.61
CA HIS A 173 5.89 -1.23 7.73
C HIS A 173 6.95 -2.23 7.25
N ALA A 174 8.10 -2.20 7.89
CA ALA A 174 9.21 -3.09 7.58
C ALA A 174 9.12 -4.35 8.45
N ASP A 175 9.10 -5.51 7.81
CA ASP A 175 9.26 -6.82 8.47
C ASP A 175 10.73 -7.08 8.86
N LYS A 176 11.66 -6.41 8.17
CA LYS A 176 13.11 -6.43 8.40
C LYS A 176 13.67 -5.02 8.27
N ASP A 177 14.79 -4.76 8.93
CA ASP A 177 15.40 -3.42 8.95
C ASP A 177 15.81 -2.92 7.56
N ASP A 178 16.16 -3.83 6.65
CA ASP A 178 16.62 -3.51 5.29
C ASP A 178 15.47 -3.35 4.27
N THR A 179 14.26 -3.81 4.57
CA THR A 179 13.11 -3.77 3.65
C THR A 179 12.86 -2.36 3.12
N ARG A 180 12.92 -1.34 3.98
CA ARG A 180 12.71 0.06 3.56
C ARG A 180 13.83 0.59 2.68
N VAL A 181 15.07 0.23 2.99
CA VAL A 181 16.25 0.69 2.25
C VAL A 181 16.25 0.06 0.86
N MET A 182 16.00 -1.24 0.77
CA MET A 182 15.91 -1.96 -0.50
C MET A 182 14.78 -1.43 -1.38
N ASN A 183 13.59 -1.20 -0.81
CA ASN A 183 12.47 -0.62 -1.56
C ASN A 183 12.78 0.78 -2.09
N ALA A 184 13.39 1.64 -1.27
CA ALA A 184 13.79 2.98 -1.71
C ALA A 184 14.83 2.93 -2.85
N ALA A 185 15.81 2.02 -2.75
CA ALA A 185 16.81 1.84 -3.81
C ALA A 185 16.16 1.36 -5.12
N LEU A 186 15.24 0.40 -5.06
CA LEU A 186 14.50 -0.08 -6.22
C LEU A 186 13.63 1.01 -6.86
N ILE A 187 12.96 1.84 -6.06
CA ILE A 187 12.18 2.99 -6.56
C ILE A 187 13.11 3.96 -7.29
N ALA A 188 14.24 4.33 -6.68
CA ALA A 188 15.19 5.28 -7.26
C ALA A 188 15.79 4.77 -8.57
N GLU A 189 16.14 3.48 -8.66
CA GLU A 189 16.62 2.85 -9.88
C GLU A 189 15.54 2.81 -10.97
N THR A 190 14.31 2.43 -10.59
CA THR A 190 13.20 2.35 -11.54
C THR A 190 12.85 3.74 -12.10
N LEU A 191 12.86 4.78 -11.27
CA LEU A 191 12.66 6.17 -11.70
C LEU A 191 13.71 6.62 -12.73
N LYS A 192 14.99 6.25 -12.54
CA LYS A 192 16.05 6.54 -13.51
C LYS A 192 15.75 5.89 -14.86
N HIS A 193 15.34 4.62 -14.88
CA HIS A 193 15.01 3.91 -16.11
C HIS A 193 13.79 4.49 -16.83
N VAL A 194 12.73 4.84 -16.10
CA VAL A 194 11.52 5.46 -16.67
C VAL A 194 11.84 6.84 -17.26
N ARG A 195 12.62 7.67 -16.55
CA ARG A 195 12.99 9.02 -17.01
C ARG A 195 13.91 9.02 -18.23
N ALA A 196 14.94 8.16 -18.23
CA ALA A 196 15.88 8.04 -19.34
C ALA A 196 15.17 7.71 -20.66
N ALA A 197 14.10 6.92 -20.61
CA ALA A 197 13.32 6.56 -21.78
C ALA A 197 12.22 7.57 -22.13
N GLY A 198 11.70 8.31 -21.16
CA GLY A 198 10.71 9.38 -21.36
C GLY A 198 11.25 10.64 -22.04
N GLY A 199 12.56 10.69 -22.34
CA GLY A 199 13.18 11.82 -23.02
C GLY A 199 13.38 13.06 -22.14
N ASP A 200 13.27 12.92 -20.82
CA ASP A 200 13.48 14.01 -19.87
C ASP A 200 15.00 14.22 -19.67
N GLN A 201 15.67 14.77 -20.70
CA GLN A 201 17.06 15.23 -20.66
C GLN A 201 17.19 16.58 -19.91
N ASN A 202 16.47 16.75 -18.80
CA ASN A 202 16.83 17.80 -17.85
C ASN A 202 17.97 17.28 -16.97
N ASP A 203 19.18 17.37 -17.52
CA ASP A 203 20.43 17.34 -16.76
C ASP A 203 20.37 18.42 -15.65
N PRO A 204 20.49 18.07 -14.36
CA PRO A 204 20.62 19.07 -13.31
C PRO A 204 22.01 19.73 -13.27
N ASP A 205 22.98 19.25 -14.05
CA ASP A 205 24.37 19.73 -14.03
C ASP A 205 24.64 20.98 -14.91
N GLY A 206 23.60 21.53 -15.56
CA GLY A 206 23.74 22.68 -16.47
C GLY A 206 23.11 24.01 -16.02
N ALA A 207 22.35 24.02 -14.91
CA ALA A 207 21.69 25.25 -14.45
C ALA A 207 22.61 26.02 -13.48
N ALA A 208 23.02 27.21 -13.91
CA ALA A 208 23.58 28.24 -13.02
C ALA A 208 22.67 28.39 -11.77
N PRO A 209 23.23 28.68 -10.58
CA PRO A 209 22.46 28.71 -9.34
C PRO A 209 21.38 29.79 -9.44
N THR A 210 20.14 29.35 -9.63
CA THR A 210 18.97 30.19 -9.42
C THR A 210 18.91 30.52 -7.92
N PRO A 211 18.69 31.79 -7.53
CA PRO A 211 18.54 32.14 -6.13
C PRO A 211 17.44 31.30 -5.52
N GLN A 212 17.84 30.53 -4.51
CA GLN A 212 17.05 29.73 -3.58
C GLN A 212 15.65 30.34 -3.36
N GLU A 213 14.68 29.86 -4.14
CA GLU A 213 13.28 30.19 -3.94
C GLU A 213 12.87 29.54 -2.62
N GLU A 214 12.46 30.42 -1.71
CA GLU A 214 12.35 30.21 -0.29
C GLU A 214 11.57 28.92 0.04
N LEU A 215 12.26 28.03 0.75
CA LEU A 215 11.78 26.72 1.17
C LEU A 215 10.38 26.83 1.76
N GLY A 216 9.40 26.29 1.03
CA GLY A 216 8.00 26.32 1.42
C GLY A 216 7.75 25.65 2.79
N PRO A 217 6.62 25.98 3.45
CA PRO A 217 6.30 25.55 4.82
C PRO A 217 6.28 24.02 5.04
N ALA A 218 6.22 23.22 3.96
CA ALA A 218 6.39 21.77 4.00
C ALA A 218 7.70 21.32 4.68
N MET A 219 8.79 22.06 4.48
CA MET A 219 10.10 21.78 5.09
C MET A 219 10.26 22.31 6.52
N GLN A 220 9.36 23.19 6.99
CA GLN A 220 9.45 23.77 8.33
C GLN A 220 8.68 22.95 9.37
N ALA A 221 7.71 22.13 8.93
CA ALA A 221 6.95 21.24 9.80
C ALA A 221 7.72 19.97 10.21
N ILE A 222 8.79 19.63 9.48
CA ILE A 222 9.75 18.58 9.85
C ILE A 222 10.94 19.31 10.45
N GLY A 223 11.21 19.04 11.73
CA GLY A 223 12.13 19.82 12.58
C GLY A 223 13.38 20.30 11.86
N ARG A 224 13.68 21.60 12.03
CA ARG A 224 14.86 22.32 11.53
C ARG A 224 16.03 21.38 11.26
N ARG A 225 16.35 21.16 9.98
CA ARG A 225 17.69 20.69 9.57
C ARG A 225 18.69 21.75 10.03
N LEU A 226 19.43 21.47 11.11
CA LEU A 226 20.64 22.21 11.42
C LEU A 226 21.63 21.95 10.28
N SER A 227 21.92 22.99 9.49
CA SER A 227 23.02 22.93 8.52
C SER A 227 24.34 22.83 9.29
N LEU A 228 25.33 22.09 8.76
CA LEU A 228 26.69 22.11 9.30
C LEU A 228 27.25 23.55 9.37
N SER A 229 26.81 24.44 8.48
CA SER A 229 27.15 25.86 8.50
C SER A 229 26.54 26.60 9.70
N ASP A 230 25.39 26.17 10.22
CA ASP A 230 24.80 26.73 11.46
C ASP A 230 25.48 26.17 12.72
N LEU A 231 26.05 24.97 12.64
CA LEU A 231 26.77 24.33 13.75
C LEU A 231 28.19 24.89 13.93
N PHE A 232 28.80 25.41 12.86
CA PHE A 232 30.17 25.93 12.85
C PHE A 232 30.26 27.44 12.50
N GLY A 233 29.14 28.09 12.21
CA GLY A 233 29.07 29.50 11.83
C GLY A 233 28.67 30.43 12.99
N ALA A 234 29.44 30.41 14.07
CA ALA A 234 29.37 31.45 15.11
C ALA A 234 30.73 31.61 15.80
N GLN A 235 31.70 32.15 15.06
CA GLN A 235 32.70 33.05 15.65
C GLN A 235 32.55 34.39 14.95
N ASP A 236 31.49 35.11 15.32
CA ASP A 236 31.44 36.55 15.14
C ASP A 236 32.45 37.21 16.08
N GLY A 237 33.09 38.28 15.62
CA GLY A 237 33.56 39.30 16.55
C GLY A 237 34.95 39.86 16.31
N THR A 238 35.12 40.54 15.19
CA THR A 238 36.16 41.52 14.90
C THR A 238 36.42 42.56 16.00
N LYS A 239 37.71 42.89 16.15
CA LYS A 239 38.37 44.20 16.31
C LYS A 239 38.18 45.02 17.61
N GLY A 240 39.32 45.20 18.28
CA GLY A 240 39.76 46.40 19.00
C GLY A 240 41.28 46.49 18.87
#